data_AF-A0A373LJ82-F1
#
_entry.id   AF-A0A373LJ82-F1
#
_cell.length_a   1.000
_cell.length_b   1.000
_cell.length_c   1.000
_cell.angle_alpha   90.00
_cell.angle_beta   90.00
_cell.angle_gamma   90.00
#
_symmetry.space_group_name_H-M   'P 1'
#
loop_
_entity.id
_entity.type
_entity.pdbx_description
1 polymer ?
#
loop_
_entity_poly.entity_id
_entity_poly.type
_entity_poly.pdbx_seq_one_letter_code
_entity_poly.pdbx_strand_id
1 'polypeptide(L)'
;MHVLVTGDVHGDILLLLEMVRSIENDEMLFVTGDFGLFWFDINSNSDKYTILNNMLESKNAYIVFVDGNHENHNFINRTEISEFCGAKCHKLLPRVIHIMRGEIVNIDGIKIFCFGGAYSVDRFWREKNKTYFEEELPNENEYDSGLNNLINADFKVDYIITHTCQRRLVKKLGQRHKAIEEIKLQNYIQWIVDNVEYKKHYFGHWHMDKKISESDIAIFNNIRNMHTDEVVGNFRRIM
;
A
#
# COMPACT_ATOMS: atom_id res chain seq x y z
N MET A 1 17.04 1.69 -9.88
CA MET A 1 15.70 2.33 -9.85
C MET A 1 15.44 2.90 -8.47
N HIS A 2 14.94 4.13 -8.34
CA HIS A 2 14.67 4.73 -7.02
C HIS A 2 13.29 4.31 -6.51
N VAL A 3 13.17 4.12 -5.20
CA VAL A 3 11.91 3.71 -4.57
C VAL A 3 11.36 4.86 -3.73
N LEU A 4 10.17 5.29 -4.10
CA LEU A 4 9.41 6.34 -3.46
C LEU A 4 8.20 5.74 -2.76
N VAL A 5 7.66 6.42 -1.75
CA VAL A 5 6.46 6.00 -1.03
C VAL A 5 5.51 7.16 -0.78
N THR A 6 4.21 6.88 -0.89
CA THR A 6 3.05 7.71 -0.52
C THR A 6 1.91 6.78 -0.04
N GLY A 7 0.71 7.28 0.20
CA GLY A 7 -0.43 6.49 0.69
C GLY A 7 -1.79 7.09 0.38
N ASP A 8 -2.89 6.36 0.51
CA ASP A 8 -4.27 6.88 0.62
C ASP A 8 -4.77 7.75 -0.55
N VAL A 9 -4.48 7.37 -1.79
CA VAL A 9 -4.87 8.12 -2.99
C VAL A 9 -6.41 8.27 -3.12
N HIS A 10 -7.18 7.34 -2.56
CA HIS A 10 -8.65 7.37 -2.51
C HIS A 10 -9.32 7.54 -3.87
N GLY A 11 -8.70 6.98 -4.93
CA GLY A 11 -9.21 7.05 -6.30
C GLY A 11 -9.07 8.42 -6.97
N ASP A 12 -8.36 9.38 -6.37
CA ASP A 12 -8.09 10.67 -7.00
C ASP A 12 -7.04 10.52 -8.10
N ILE A 13 -7.52 10.29 -9.33
CA ILE A 13 -6.68 10.16 -10.51
C ILE A 13 -5.97 11.46 -10.88
N LEU A 14 -6.52 12.63 -10.57
CA LEU A 14 -5.87 13.90 -10.91
C LEU A 14 -4.65 14.12 -10.03
N LEU A 15 -4.81 13.88 -8.73
CA LEU A 15 -3.71 13.83 -7.77
C LEU A 15 -2.63 12.85 -8.23
N LEU A 16 -3.03 11.64 -8.62
CA LEU A 16 -2.08 10.62 -9.05
C LEU A 16 -1.30 11.03 -10.31
N LEU A 17 -1.96 11.66 -11.27
CA LEU A 17 -1.29 12.21 -12.45
C LEU A 17 -0.30 13.33 -12.07
N GLU A 18 -0.62 14.19 -11.10
CA GLU A 18 0.31 15.19 -10.59
C GLU A 18 1.53 14.56 -9.91
N MET A 19 1.32 13.53 -9.08
CA MET A 19 2.40 12.76 -8.47
C MET A 19 3.31 12.15 -9.54
N VAL A 20 2.75 11.48 -10.55
CA VAL A 20 3.54 10.87 -11.64
C VAL A 20 4.26 11.92 -12.51
N ARG A 21 3.74 13.15 -12.63
CA ARG A 21 4.50 14.23 -13.28
C ARG A 21 5.73 14.63 -12.48
N SER A 22 5.65 14.56 -11.15
CA SER A 22 6.73 15.00 -10.25
C SER A 22 7.84 13.99 -10.04
N ILE A 23 7.58 12.69 -10.26
CA ILE A 23 8.62 11.65 -10.17
C ILE A 23 9.52 11.68 -11.41
N GLU A 24 10.77 11.28 -11.24
CA GLU A 24 11.78 11.21 -12.28
C GLU A 24 11.70 9.91 -13.08
N ASN A 25 12.61 9.73 -14.02
CA ASN A 25 12.71 8.48 -14.77
C ASN A 25 13.27 7.35 -13.88
N ASP A 26 12.90 6.12 -14.19
CA ASP A 26 13.39 4.91 -13.51
C ASP A 26 13.09 4.92 -12.00
N GLU A 27 11.87 5.36 -11.63
CA GLU A 27 11.36 5.37 -10.25
C GLU A 27 10.14 4.45 -10.06
N MET A 28 9.99 3.90 -8.86
CA MET A 28 8.78 3.20 -8.41
C MET A 28 8.12 3.97 -7.29
N LEU A 29 6.86 4.36 -7.48
CA LEU A 29 6.03 4.97 -6.45
C LEU A 29 5.18 3.91 -5.75
N PHE A 30 5.53 3.59 -4.49
CA PHE A 30 4.72 2.73 -3.64
C PHE A 30 3.58 3.51 -2.99
N VAL A 31 2.38 2.92 -2.95
CA VAL A 31 1.21 3.45 -2.24
C VAL A 31 0.85 2.49 -1.10
N THR A 32 0.82 3.01 0.13
CA THR A 32 0.53 2.28 1.37
C THR A 32 -0.95 1.97 1.56
N GLY A 33 -1.67 1.50 0.54
CA GLY A 33 -3.11 1.24 0.62
C GLY A 33 -4.01 2.42 0.30
N ASP A 34 -5.31 2.13 0.26
CA ASP A 34 -6.39 3.02 -0.18
C ASP A 34 -6.04 3.69 -1.52
N PHE A 35 -5.64 2.88 -2.50
CA PHE A 35 -5.37 3.34 -3.86
C PHE A 35 -6.66 3.77 -4.55
N GLY A 36 -7.74 3.01 -4.37
CA GLY A 36 -9.13 3.37 -4.72
C GLY A 36 -9.45 3.54 -6.21
N LEU A 37 -8.46 3.48 -7.10
CA LEU A 37 -8.65 3.83 -8.50
C LEU A 37 -9.60 2.88 -9.25
N PHE A 38 -9.53 1.58 -8.94
CA PHE A 38 -10.30 0.54 -9.62
C PHE A 38 -11.60 0.18 -8.88
N TRP A 39 -12.26 1.16 -8.25
CA TRP A 39 -13.48 0.92 -7.48
C TRP A 39 -14.70 0.63 -8.38
N PHE A 40 -14.90 1.43 -9.42
CA PHE A 40 -15.99 1.32 -10.39
C PHE A 40 -15.50 0.83 -11.77
N ASP A 41 -16.42 0.64 -12.72
CA ASP A 41 -16.11 0.13 -14.06
C ASP A 41 -14.91 0.87 -14.68
N ILE A 42 -13.87 0.10 -15.03
CA ILE A 42 -12.62 0.61 -15.60
C ILE A 42 -12.88 1.43 -16.88
N ASN A 43 -13.98 1.13 -17.58
CA ASN A 43 -14.41 1.83 -18.79
C ASN A 43 -14.81 3.30 -18.53
N SER A 44 -15.22 3.65 -17.31
CA SER A 44 -15.67 5.01 -16.99
C SER A 44 -14.53 6.06 -16.96
N ASN A 45 -13.28 5.61 -16.80
CA ASN A 45 -12.09 6.47 -16.75
C ASN A 45 -10.98 5.98 -17.71
N SER A 46 -11.33 5.22 -18.75
CA SER A 46 -10.39 4.58 -19.68
C SER A 46 -9.35 5.54 -20.28
N ASP A 47 -9.77 6.75 -20.67
CA ASP A 47 -8.87 7.78 -21.20
C ASP A 47 -7.82 8.20 -20.16
N LYS A 48 -8.23 8.41 -18.91
CA LYS A 48 -7.32 8.83 -17.85
C LYS A 48 -6.38 7.70 -17.43
N TYR A 49 -6.83 6.45 -17.43
CA TYR A 49 -5.97 5.29 -17.19
C TYR A 49 -4.93 5.11 -18.30
N THR A 50 -5.34 5.36 -19.55
CA THR A 50 -4.42 5.38 -20.69
C THR A 50 -3.37 6.47 -20.53
N ILE A 51 -3.77 7.69 -20.16
CA ILE A 51 -2.85 8.81 -19.89
C ILE A 51 -1.88 8.45 -18.76
N LEU A 52 -2.39 7.92 -17.64
CA LEU A 52 -1.57 7.50 -16.50
C LEU A 52 -0.53 6.47 -16.92
N ASN A 53 -0.95 5.40 -17.61
CA ASN A 53 -0.06 4.34 -18.03
C ASN A 53 0.99 4.83 -19.04
N ASN A 54 0.62 5.69 -19.98
CA ASN A 54 1.55 6.28 -20.95
C ASN A 54 2.58 7.18 -20.25
N MET A 55 2.18 7.96 -19.24
CA MET A 55 3.10 8.78 -18.45
C MET A 55 4.11 7.90 -17.71
N LEU A 56 3.64 6.84 -17.06
CA LEU A 56 4.53 5.87 -16.39
C LEU A 56 5.48 5.19 -17.39
N GLU A 57 4.98 4.76 -18.55
CA GLU A 57 5.80 4.13 -19.58
C GLU A 57 6.89 5.07 -20.12
N SER A 58 6.56 6.33 -20.41
CA SER A 58 7.53 7.32 -20.91
C SER A 58 8.65 7.66 -19.90
N LYS A 59 8.40 7.48 -18.60
CA LYS A 59 9.39 7.64 -17.54
C LYS A 59 10.09 6.34 -17.15
N ASN A 60 9.72 5.20 -17.76
CA ASN A 60 10.07 3.87 -17.28
C ASN A 60 9.75 3.67 -15.77
N ALA A 61 8.66 4.26 -15.30
CA ALA A 61 8.24 4.26 -13.90
C ALA A 61 7.12 3.25 -13.64
N TYR A 62 6.90 2.93 -12.37
CA TYR A 62 5.80 2.08 -11.92
C TYR A 62 5.07 2.71 -10.74
N ILE A 63 3.76 2.43 -10.65
CA ILE A 63 3.03 2.54 -9.40
C ILE A 63 2.87 1.13 -8.85
N VAL A 64 3.24 0.96 -7.59
CA VAL A 64 3.10 -0.30 -6.86
C VAL A 64 2.27 -0.02 -5.62
N PHE A 65 1.34 -0.88 -5.24
CA PHE A 65 0.54 -0.63 -4.04
C PHE A 65 0.22 -1.92 -3.29
N VAL A 66 0.11 -1.80 -1.97
CA VAL A 66 -0.66 -2.73 -1.14
C VAL A 66 -2.09 -2.24 -1.08
N ASP A 67 -3.04 -3.13 -0.84
CA ASP A 67 -4.44 -2.75 -0.65
C ASP A 67 -4.71 -2.18 0.75
N GLY A 68 -5.79 -1.42 0.89
CA GLY A 68 -6.36 -0.95 2.14
C GLY A 68 -7.81 -1.39 2.30
N ASN A 69 -8.62 -0.53 2.93
CA ASN A 69 -10.05 -0.77 3.14
C ASN A 69 -10.94 -0.02 2.12
N HIS A 70 -10.33 0.76 1.22
CA HIS A 70 -10.98 1.47 0.12
C HIS A 70 -10.56 0.94 -1.27
N GLU A 71 -10.51 -0.39 -1.42
CA GLU A 71 -10.37 -1.11 -2.69
C GLU A 71 -11.61 -1.94 -3.05
N ASN A 72 -11.83 -2.16 -4.35
CA ASN A 72 -12.76 -3.17 -4.82
C ASN A 72 -12.09 -4.55 -4.77
N HIS A 73 -12.15 -5.19 -3.60
CA HIS A 73 -11.52 -6.50 -3.36
C HIS A 73 -12.03 -7.59 -4.30
N ASN A 74 -13.31 -7.55 -4.68
CA ASN A 74 -13.87 -8.47 -5.69
C ASN A 74 -13.25 -8.27 -7.09
N PHE A 75 -12.80 -7.07 -7.44
CA PHE A 75 -12.07 -6.81 -8.68
C PHE A 75 -10.62 -7.25 -8.58
N ILE A 76 -9.94 -6.91 -7.49
CA ILE A 76 -8.54 -7.30 -7.27
C ILE A 76 -8.44 -8.83 -7.26
N ASN A 77 -9.26 -9.53 -6.47
CA ASN A 77 -9.16 -10.98 -6.28
C ASN A 77 -9.58 -11.82 -7.49
N ARG A 78 -10.29 -11.24 -8.47
CA ARG A 78 -10.60 -11.91 -9.75
C ARG A 78 -9.55 -11.65 -10.83
N THR A 79 -8.64 -10.70 -10.59
CA THR A 79 -7.61 -10.37 -11.56
C THR A 79 -6.59 -11.51 -11.60
N GLU A 80 -6.09 -11.83 -12.80
CA GLU A 80 -5.10 -12.88 -12.98
C GLU A 80 -3.85 -12.60 -12.14
N ILE A 81 -3.40 -13.63 -11.42
CA ILE A 81 -2.16 -13.58 -10.65
C ILE A 81 -0.98 -13.57 -11.63
N SER A 82 -0.08 -12.62 -11.46
CA SER A 82 1.17 -12.49 -12.20
C SER A 82 2.34 -12.38 -11.23
N GLU A 83 3.54 -12.19 -11.78
CA GLU A 83 4.75 -11.94 -11.02
C GLU A 83 5.30 -10.55 -11.34
N PHE A 84 5.78 -9.87 -10.30
CA PHE A 84 6.51 -8.60 -10.39
C PHE A 84 7.63 -8.58 -9.36
N CYS A 85 8.87 -8.44 -9.82
CA CYS A 85 10.06 -8.34 -8.95
C CYS A 85 10.14 -9.45 -7.89
N GLY A 86 9.81 -10.70 -8.29
CA GLY A 86 9.84 -11.88 -7.43
C GLY A 86 8.62 -12.05 -6.50
N ALA A 87 7.64 -11.14 -6.55
CA ALA A 87 6.41 -11.19 -5.76
C ALA A 87 5.20 -11.56 -6.61
N LYS A 88 4.27 -12.32 -6.04
CA LYS A 88 2.93 -12.49 -6.61
C LYS A 88 2.16 -11.18 -6.57
N CYS A 89 1.51 -10.85 -7.68
CA CYS A 89 0.86 -9.56 -7.86
C CYS A 89 -0.37 -9.66 -8.77
N HIS A 90 -1.16 -8.60 -8.80
CA HIS A 90 -2.15 -8.34 -9.85
C HIS A 90 -1.70 -7.14 -10.68
N LYS A 91 -1.58 -7.31 -12.00
CA LYS A 91 -1.25 -6.23 -12.94
C LYS A 91 -2.53 -5.58 -13.42
N LEU A 92 -2.96 -4.52 -12.74
CA LEU A 92 -4.24 -3.84 -13.04
C LEU A 92 -4.13 -2.95 -14.28
N LEU A 93 -2.95 -2.40 -14.52
CA LEU A 93 -2.48 -1.82 -15.78
C LEU A 93 -1.02 -2.26 -16.01
N PRO A 94 -0.45 -2.13 -17.22
CA PRO A 94 0.93 -2.54 -17.49
C PRO A 94 1.97 -1.98 -16.50
N ARG A 95 1.79 -0.74 -16.02
CA ARG A 95 2.68 -0.07 -15.06
C ARG A 95 2.03 0.20 -13.68
N VAL A 96 0.86 -0.39 -13.38
CA VAL A 96 0.17 -0.25 -12.08
C VAL A 96 -0.06 -1.63 -11.46
N ILE A 97 0.66 -1.88 -10.37
CA ILE A 97 0.86 -3.21 -9.81
C ILE A 97 0.33 -3.28 -8.37
N HIS A 98 -0.62 -4.18 -8.12
CA HIS A 98 -1.03 -4.53 -6.76
C HIS A 98 -0.18 -5.70 -6.26
N ILE A 99 0.52 -5.55 -5.14
CA ILE A 99 1.27 -6.64 -4.52
C ILE A 99 0.36 -7.41 -3.57
N MET A 100 0.30 -8.73 -3.74
CA MET A 100 -0.52 -9.56 -2.86
C MET A 100 0.03 -9.53 -1.43
N ARG A 101 -0.87 -9.60 -0.45
CA ARG A 101 -0.52 -9.52 0.97
C ARG A 101 0.45 -10.64 1.36
N GLY A 102 1.54 -10.25 2.04
CA GLY A 102 2.57 -11.19 2.52
C GLY A 102 3.72 -11.40 1.55
N GLU A 103 3.66 -10.86 0.34
CA GLU A 103 4.75 -10.99 -0.62
C GLU A 103 5.90 -10.02 -0.34
N ILE A 104 7.11 -10.41 -0.77
CA ILE A 104 8.32 -9.59 -0.67
C ILE A 104 8.76 -9.23 -2.08
N VAL A 105 8.75 -7.93 -2.37
CA VAL A 105 9.28 -7.38 -3.63
C VAL A 105 10.79 -7.22 -3.51
N ASN A 106 11.54 -7.60 -4.55
CA ASN A 106 12.98 -7.40 -4.64
C ASN A 106 13.33 -6.49 -5.82
N ILE A 107 13.77 -5.26 -5.53
CA ILE A 107 14.16 -4.26 -6.53
C ILE A 107 15.64 -3.94 -6.33
N ASP A 108 16.50 -4.33 -7.27
CA ASP A 108 17.94 -4.08 -7.21
C ASP A 108 18.58 -4.53 -5.87
N GLY A 109 18.09 -5.63 -5.28
CA GLY A 109 18.56 -6.16 -4.00
C GLY A 109 17.85 -5.58 -2.77
N ILE A 110 17.00 -4.56 -2.94
CA ILE A 110 16.18 -3.98 -1.86
C ILE A 110 14.95 -4.86 -1.66
N LYS A 111 14.82 -5.44 -0.45
CA LYS A 111 13.68 -6.29 -0.08
C LYS A 111 12.59 -5.47 0.62
N ILE A 112 11.37 -5.49 0.09
CA ILE A 112 10.22 -4.76 0.63
C ILE A 112 9.11 -5.75 0.96
N PHE A 113 8.79 -5.90 2.24
CA PHE A 113 7.65 -6.70 2.67
C PHE A 113 6.35 -5.88 2.54
N CYS A 114 5.37 -6.43 1.85
CA CYS A 114 4.14 -5.75 1.49
C CYS A 114 2.93 -6.45 2.15
N PHE A 115 2.16 -5.73 2.96
CA PHE A 115 1.00 -6.30 3.64
C PHE A 115 -0.12 -5.28 3.86
N GLY A 116 -1.13 -5.33 3.00
CA GLY A 116 -2.28 -4.43 3.05
C GLY A 116 -3.41 -4.86 3.99
N GLY A 117 -4.53 -4.16 3.86
CA GLY A 117 -5.76 -4.34 4.63
C GLY A 117 -5.93 -3.35 5.78
N ALA A 118 -7.19 -3.06 6.10
CA ALA A 118 -7.65 -2.33 7.28
C ALA A 118 -9.15 -2.58 7.47
N TYR A 119 -9.72 -2.14 8.59
CA TYR A 119 -11.15 -2.28 8.83
C TYR A 119 -11.89 -0.97 8.55
N SER A 120 -12.90 -1.01 7.69
CA SER A 120 -13.84 0.11 7.53
C SER A 120 -14.70 0.30 8.79
N VAL A 121 -14.39 1.31 9.62
CA VAL A 121 -15.14 1.60 10.86
C VAL A 121 -16.60 2.03 10.61
N ASP A 122 -16.89 2.52 9.41
CA ASP A 122 -18.22 2.95 8.96
C ASP A 122 -19.01 1.83 8.26
N ARG A 123 -18.50 0.60 8.27
CA ARG A 123 -19.06 -0.58 7.61
C ARG A 123 -20.52 -0.87 7.97
N PHE A 124 -20.97 -0.50 9.18
CA PHE A 124 -22.37 -0.62 9.59
C PHE A 124 -23.34 0.15 8.67
N TRP A 125 -22.87 1.23 8.05
CA TRP A 125 -23.63 2.09 7.13
C TRP A 125 -23.39 1.79 5.65
N ARG A 126 -22.57 0.77 5.34
CA ARG A 126 -22.16 0.40 3.98
C ARG A 126 -22.86 -0.89 3.54
N GLU A 127 -22.92 -1.10 2.23
CA GLU A 127 -23.50 -2.27 1.59
C GLU A 127 -22.40 -3.28 1.26
N LYS A 128 -22.53 -4.50 1.77
CA LYS A 128 -21.57 -5.60 1.57
C LYS A 128 -21.42 -5.91 0.08
N ASN A 129 -20.19 -6.13 -0.37
CA ASN A 129 -19.80 -6.43 -1.74
C ASN A 129 -20.05 -5.29 -2.75
N LYS A 130 -20.40 -4.09 -2.29
CA LYS A 130 -20.56 -2.91 -3.14
C LYS A 130 -19.80 -1.71 -2.61
N THR A 131 -20.10 -1.33 -1.38
CA THR A 131 -19.41 -0.23 -0.73
C THR A 131 -18.45 -0.71 0.32
N TYR A 132 -18.48 -1.95 0.82
CA TYR A 132 -17.40 -2.55 1.64
C TYR A 132 -17.22 -4.04 1.30
N PHE A 133 -16.09 -4.63 1.68
CA PHE A 133 -15.77 -6.05 1.47
C PHE A 133 -15.30 -6.73 2.77
N GLU A 134 -15.51 -8.05 2.92
CA GLU A 134 -14.94 -8.79 4.07
C GLU A 134 -13.42 -8.91 3.92
N GLU A 135 -13.00 -8.99 2.67
CA GLU A 135 -11.64 -9.13 2.18
C GLU A 135 -10.77 -7.89 2.48
N GLU A 136 -11.37 -6.79 2.95
CA GLU A 136 -10.63 -5.66 3.54
C GLU A 136 -9.70 -6.11 4.68
N LEU A 137 -10.08 -7.17 5.39
CA LEU A 137 -9.23 -7.83 6.38
C LEU A 137 -8.61 -9.12 5.81
N PRO A 138 -7.37 -9.45 6.19
CA PRO A 138 -6.73 -10.66 5.70
C PRO A 138 -7.31 -11.93 6.29
N ASN A 139 -7.26 -12.99 5.49
CA ASN A 139 -7.58 -14.36 5.90
C ASN A 139 -6.33 -15.11 6.40
N GLU A 140 -6.52 -16.30 6.99
CA GLU A 140 -5.40 -17.10 7.54
C GLU A 140 -4.32 -17.43 6.51
N ASN A 141 -4.70 -17.76 5.27
CA ASN A 141 -3.72 -18.12 4.24
C ASN A 141 -2.80 -16.94 3.89
N GLU A 142 -3.30 -15.71 3.95
CA GLU A 142 -2.50 -14.50 3.71
C GLU A 142 -1.53 -14.23 4.87
N TYR A 143 -1.97 -14.43 6.12
CA TYR A 143 -1.08 -14.38 7.28
C TYR A 143 0.01 -15.45 7.21
N ASP A 144 -0.36 -16.70 6.90
CA ASP A 144 0.57 -17.82 6.81
C ASP A 144 1.55 -17.64 5.64
N SER A 145 1.07 -17.16 4.49
CA SER A 145 1.95 -16.87 3.33
C SER A 145 2.95 -15.77 3.67
N GLY A 146 2.51 -14.70 4.33
CA GLY A 146 3.39 -13.63 4.79
C GLY A 146 4.47 -14.12 5.75
N LEU A 147 4.10 -14.96 6.73
CA LEU A 147 5.06 -15.57 7.64
C LEU A 147 6.06 -16.48 6.91
N ASN A 148 5.59 -17.33 6.00
CA ASN A 148 6.46 -18.20 5.22
C ASN A 148 7.46 -17.42 4.35
N ASN A 149 7.02 -16.34 3.72
CA ASN A 149 7.90 -15.48 2.93
C ASN A 149 8.94 -14.78 3.81
N LEU A 150 8.57 -14.34 5.02
CA LEU A 150 9.51 -13.79 5.99
C LEU A 150 10.51 -14.84 6.49
N ILE A 151 10.09 -16.08 6.74
CA ILE A 151 10.99 -17.20 7.08
C ILE A 151 12.00 -17.43 5.95
N ASN A 152 11.54 -17.48 4.69
CA ASN A 152 12.40 -17.66 3.53
C ASN A 152 13.37 -16.48 3.30
N ALA A 153 13.05 -15.30 3.85
CA ALA A 153 13.90 -14.12 3.82
C ALA A 153 14.77 -13.98 5.09
N ASP A 154 14.87 -15.03 5.91
CA ASP A 154 15.57 -15.08 7.20
C ASP A 154 15.13 -14.00 8.20
N PHE A 155 13.86 -13.58 8.12
CA PHE A 155 13.30 -12.44 8.85
C PHE A 155 14.08 -11.13 8.64
N LYS A 156 14.65 -10.93 7.44
CA LYS A 156 15.37 -9.70 7.07
C LYS A 156 14.80 -9.08 5.81
N VAL A 157 14.32 -7.85 5.91
CA VAL A 157 13.90 -7.03 4.77
C VAL A 157 14.46 -5.60 4.96
N ASP A 158 14.50 -4.80 3.90
CA ASP A 158 14.93 -3.40 4.03
C ASP A 158 13.77 -2.53 4.53
N TYR A 159 12.58 -2.76 3.98
CA TYR A 159 11.41 -1.94 4.25
C TYR A 159 10.15 -2.78 4.46
N ILE A 160 9.24 -2.23 5.24
CA ILE A 160 7.90 -2.77 5.46
C ILE A 160 6.90 -1.72 4.96
N ILE A 161 5.95 -2.14 4.14
CA ILE A 161 4.85 -1.30 3.64
C ILE A 161 3.55 -1.98 4.02
N THR A 162 2.74 -1.27 4.80
CA THR A 162 1.41 -1.72 5.22
C THR A 162 0.39 -0.63 5.00
N HIS A 163 -0.89 -0.96 5.06
CA HIS A 163 -1.93 0.08 5.08
C HIS A 163 -2.22 0.55 6.51
N THR A 164 -2.51 -0.38 7.43
CA THR A 164 -2.69 -0.07 8.85
C THR A 164 -1.39 -0.20 9.66
N CYS A 165 -1.35 0.30 10.90
CA CYS A 165 -0.14 0.28 11.75
C CYS A 165 -0.17 -0.81 12.83
N GLN A 166 0.97 -1.06 13.45
CA GLN A 166 1.08 -2.00 14.57
C GLN A 166 0.27 -1.56 15.80
N ARG A 167 -0.24 -2.56 16.54
CA ARG A 167 -1.16 -2.39 17.67
C ARG A 167 -0.74 -1.32 18.69
N ARG A 168 0.56 -1.23 19.01
CA ARG A 168 1.07 -0.25 20.00
C ARG A 168 0.92 1.20 19.54
N LEU A 169 0.94 1.45 18.23
CA LEU A 169 0.86 2.80 17.68
C LEU A 169 -0.58 3.32 17.61
N VAL A 170 -1.58 2.46 17.46
CA VAL A 170 -3.01 2.84 17.45
C VAL A 170 -3.37 3.72 18.65
N LYS A 171 -2.91 3.35 19.85
CA LYS A 171 -3.13 4.16 21.07
C LYS A 171 -2.39 5.50 21.02
N LYS A 172 -1.14 5.51 20.55
CA LYS A 172 -0.31 6.72 20.43
C LYS A 172 -0.84 7.70 19.38
N LEU A 173 -1.54 7.20 18.36
CA LEU A 173 -2.11 7.96 17.26
C LEU A 173 -3.57 8.39 17.51
N GLY A 174 -3.99 8.46 18.77
CA GLY A 174 -5.29 9.00 19.15
C GLY A 174 -6.45 8.00 19.11
N GLN A 175 -6.16 6.69 19.01
CA GLN A 175 -7.16 5.62 19.05
C GLN A 175 -8.23 5.67 17.96
N ARG A 176 -7.94 6.36 16.85
CA ARG A 176 -8.65 6.15 15.58
C ARG A 176 -8.36 4.71 15.13
N HIS A 177 -9.34 4.03 14.54
CA HIS A 177 -9.19 2.65 14.03
C HIS A 177 -8.91 1.59 15.13
N LYS A 178 -9.63 1.69 16.25
CA LYS A 178 -9.56 0.73 17.37
C LYS A 178 -10.62 -0.38 17.31
N ALA A 179 -11.16 -0.65 16.12
CA ALA A 179 -12.19 -1.67 15.91
C ALA A 179 -11.70 -3.03 16.38
N ILE A 180 -12.58 -3.83 16.99
CA ILE A 180 -12.21 -5.14 17.55
C ILE A 180 -11.78 -6.08 16.41
N GLU A 181 -12.46 -5.95 15.27
CA GLU A 181 -12.28 -6.67 14.03
C GLU A 181 -10.85 -6.48 13.46
N GLU A 182 -10.26 -5.31 13.65
CA GLU A 182 -8.92 -4.98 13.14
C GLU A 182 -7.78 -5.42 14.07
N ILE A 183 -8.08 -5.76 15.33
CA ILE A 183 -7.06 -6.09 16.35
C ILE A 183 -6.15 -7.22 15.89
N LYS A 184 -6.70 -8.22 15.18
CA LYS A 184 -5.91 -9.34 14.67
C LYS A 184 -4.83 -8.88 13.69
N LEU A 185 -5.20 -8.08 12.69
CA LEU A 185 -4.27 -7.51 11.71
C LEU A 185 -3.22 -6.63 12.40
N GLN A 186 -3.65 -5.73 13.30
CA GLN A 186 -2.74 -4.85 14.04
C GLN A 186 -1.76 -5.62 14.94
N ASN A 187 -2.18 -6.76 15.50
CA ASN A 187 -1.31 -7.65 16.27
C ASN A 187 -0.34 -8.43 15.38
N TYR A 188 -0.77 -8.84 14.18
CA TYR A 188 0.11 -9.47 13.20
C TYR A 188 1.22 -8.52 12.76
N ILE A 189 0.87 -7.28 12.41
CA ILE A 189 1.86 -6.23 12.07
C ILE A 189 2.75 -5.94 13.28
N GLN A 190 2.19 -5.91 14.50
CA GLN A 190 2.97 -5.78 15.74
C GLN A 190 4.03 -6.88 15.87
N TRP A 191 3.65 -8.13 15.61
CA TRP A 191 4.57 -9.25 15.66
C TRP A 191 5.68 -9.11 14.61
N ILE A 192 5.35 -8.72 13.38
CA ILE A 192 6.35 -8.50 12.32
C ILE A 192 7.36 -7.45 12.76
N VAL A 193 6.92 -6.26 13.17
CA VAL A 193 7.84 -5.17 13.54
C VAL A 193 8.68 -5.48 14.77
N ASP A 194 8.31 -6.47 15.57
CA ASP A 194 9.06 -6.90 16.75
C ASP A 194 10.02 -8.07 16.46
N ASN A 195 9.85 -8.80 15.34
CA ASN A 195 10.60 -10.02 15.03
C ASN A 195 11.40 -9.97 13.71
N VAL A 196 11.17 -8.96 12.87
CA VAL A 196 11.84 -8.79 11.57
C VAL A 196 12.90 -7.69 11.68
N GLU A 197 14.06 -7.90 11.06
CA GLU A 197 15.08 -6.86 10.87
C GLU A 197 14.68 -5.99 9.67
N TYR A 198 14.52 -4.68 9.88
CA TYR A 198 14.14 -3.71 8.84
C TYR A 198 14.65 -2.29 9.16
N LYS A 199 14.73 -1.43 8.14
CA LYS A 199 15.16 -0.03 8.28
C LYS A 199 13.99 0.90 8.58
N LYS A 200 12.93 0.82 7.77
CA LYS A 200 11.72 1.68 7.90
C LYS A 200 10.44 0.88 7.65
N HIS A 201 9.39 1.28 8.35
CA HIS A 201 8.02 0.84 8.20
C HIS A 201 7.16 2.06 7.81
N TYR A 202 6.60 2.00 6.61
CA TYR A 202 5.70 3.02 6.08
C TYR A 202 4.25 2.51 6.12
N PHE A 203 3.34 3.34 6.61
CA PHE A 203 1.92 3.00 6.67
C PHE A 203 1.01 4.20 6.36
N GLY A 204 -0.18 3.89 5.83
CA GLY A 204 -1.20 4.84 5.40
C GLY A 204 -2.27 5.07 6.47
N HIS A 205 -3.55 5.14 6.07
CA HIS A 205 -4.79 5.00 6.87
C HIS A 205 -5.07 6.07 7.96
N TRP A 206 -4.05 6.73 8.51
CA TRP A 206 -4.18 7.75 9.56
C TRP A 206 -4.36 9.17 9.01
N HIS A 207 -4.31 9.34 7.69
CA HIS A 207 -4.42 10.62 6.99
C HIS A 207 -3.49 11.70 7.57
N MET A 208 -2.24 11.34 7.83
CA MET A 208 -1.23 12.26 8.34
C MET A 208 0.17 11.90 7.85
N ASP A 209 1.00 12.93 7.71
CA ASP A 209 2.43 12.76 7.52
C ASP A 209 3.14 12.93 8.86
N LYS A 210 3.67 11.85 9.41
CA LYS A 210 4.31 11.89 10.73
C LYS A 210 5.39 10.83 10.85
N LYS A 211 6.60 11.25 11.26
CA LYS A 211 7.64 10.34 11.75
C LYS A 211 7.36 10.05 13.23
N ILE A 212 6.87 8.86 13.54
CA ILE A 212 6.47 8.44 14.91
C ILE A 212 7.69 7.98 15.70
N SER A 213 8.62 7.30 15.03
CA SER A 213 9.90 6.85 15.56
C SER A 213 10.96 6.96 14.45
N GLU A 214 12.20 6.53 14.72
CA GLU A 214 13.19 6.47 13.65
C GLU A 214 12.83 5.48 12.53
N SER A 215 12.08 4.42 12.85
CA SER A 215 11.68 3.40 11.88
C SER A 215 10.23 3.51 11.42
N ASP A 216 9.31 4.08 12.21
CA ASP A 216 7.87 4.12 11.90
C ASP A 216 7.43 5.47 11.34
N ILE A 217 6.90 5.48 10.12
CA ILE A 217 6.50 6.69 9.39
C ILE A 217 5.08 6.53 8.84
N ALA A 218 4.15 7.37 9.32
CA ALA A 218 2.84 7.55 8.69
C ALA A 218 2.99 8.49 7.49
N ILE A 219 2.38 8.13 6.36
CA ILE A 219 2.45 8.91 5.12
C ILE A 219 1.06 9.21 4.58
N PHE A 220 0.88 10.42 4.04
CA PHE A 220 -0.39 10.83 3.45
C PHE A 220 -0.18 11.79 2.27
N ASN A 221 0.19 13.05 2.52
CA ASN A 221 0.39 14.04 1.47
C ASN A 221 1.81 14.00 0.87
N ASN A 222 2.79 13.46 1.61
CA ASN A 222 4.16 13.45 1.13
C ASN A 222 4.41 12.31 0.14
N ILE A 223 5.35 12.56 -0.78
CA ILE A 223 6.15 11.53 -1.42
C ILE A 223 7.52 11.55 -0.76
N ARG A 224 7.96 10.39 -0.28
CA ARG A 224 9.27 10.22 0.37
C ARG A 224 10.16 9.30 -0.42
N ASN A 225 11.44 9.63 -0.51
CA ASN A 225 12.46 8.70 -0.99
C ASN A 225 12.80 7.72 0.12
N MET A 226 12.59 6.42 -0.13
CA MET A 226 12.75 5.40 0.91
C MET A 226 14.21 5.22 1.35
N HIS A 227 15.17 5.53 0.48
CA HIS A 227 16.60 5.40 0.75
C HIS A 227 17.15 6.58 1.55
N THR A 228 16.79 7.81 1.18
CA THR A 228 17.31 9.02 1.85
C THR A 228 16.44 9.51 3.01
N ASP A 229 15.22 9.00 3.17
CA ASP A 229 14.20 9.48 4.13
C ASP A 229 13.71 10.93 3.85
N GLU A 230 14.12 11.51 2.73
CA GLU A 230 13.78 12.88 2.34
C GLU A 230 12.38 12.96 1.73
N VAL A 231 11.68 14.06 2.02
CA VAL A 231 10.43 14.40 1.33
C VAL A 231 10.80 15.02 -0.01
N VAL A 232 10.37 14.38 -1.09
CA VAL A 232 10.63 14.81 -2.48
C VAL A 232 9.40 15.43 -3.15
N GLY A 233 8.22 15.30 -2.53
CA GLY A 233 7.00 15.95 -2.99
C GLY A 233 5.97 16.09 -1.87
N ASN A 234 5.08 17.07 -1.99
CA ASN A 234 3.95 17.29 -1.07
C ASN A 234 2.70 17.67 -1.86
N PHE A 235 1.67 16.82 -1.79
CA PHE A 235 0.43 16.96 -2.53
C PHE A 235 -0.74 16.99 -1.56
N ARG A 236 -1.20 18.21 -1.23
CA ARG A 236 -2.31 18.39 -0.28
C ARG A 236 -3.61 17.87 -0.87
N ARG A 237 -4.27 17.00 -0.13
CA ARG A 237 -5.60 16.48 -0.47
C ARG A 237 -6.68 17.39 0.08
N ILE A 238 -7.68 17.68 -0.74
CA ILE A 238 -8.89 18.34 -0.28
C ILE A 238 -9.72 17.24 0.38
N MET A 239 -9.73 17.21 1.72
CA MET A 239 -10.60 16.34 2.51
C MET A 239 -12.05 16.80 2.46
#